data_AF-A0A429MNR9-F1
#
_entry.id   AF-A0A429MNR9-F1
#
_cell.length_a   1.000
_cell.length_b   1.000
_cell.length_c   1.000
_cell.angle_alpha   90.00
_cell.angle_beta   90.00
_cell.angle_gamma   90.00
#
_symmetry.space_group_name_H-M   'P 1'
#
loop_
_entity.id
_entity.type
_entity.pdbx_description
1 polymer ?
#
loop_
_entity_poly.entity_id
_entity_poly.type
_entity_poly.pdbx_seq_one_letter_code
_entity_poly.pdbx_strand_id
1 'polypeptide(L)'
;MHFFLPEKAQAFLSLLATTRIYNGKTMQNLKTSSKKLQVIHTAIRLFVTYGFHTTGVDLIIKEAKITKATFYNYFHSKERLIEMCIAFQKSLLKEEVLAIIYSSRYRTSKDKLKEIINLHVN
;
A
#
# COMPACT_ATOMS: atom_id res chain seq x y z
N MET A 1 -5.09 5.53 -16.57
CA MET A 1 -6.01 5.40 -15.43
C MET A 1 -5.28 5.82 -14.17
N HIS A 2 -5.69 6.94 -13.58
CA HIS A 2 -5.17 7.42 -12.30
C HIS A 2 -5.88 6.61 -11.20
N PHE A 3 -5.16 5.72 -10.52
CA PHE A 3 -5.69 4.99 -9.36
C PHE A 3 -5.84 5.99 -8.21
N PHE A 4 -7.00 6.63 -8.12
CA PHE A 4 -7.31 7.63 -7.11
C PHE A 4 -7.90 6.91 -5.89
N LEU A 5 -7.08 6.71 -4.85
CA LEU A 5 -7.63 6.28 -3.56
C LEU A 5 -8.56 7.38 -3.04
N PRO A 6 -9.82 7.08 -2.67
CA PRO A 6 -10.73 8.07 -2.12
C PRO A 6 -10.13 8.67 -0.85
N GLU A 7 -10.30 9.99 -0.67
CA GLU A 7 -9.74 10.77 0.45
C GLU A 7 -10.05 10.16 1.83
N LYS A 8 -11.20 9.48 1.94
CA LYS A 8 -11.64 8.77 3.15
C LYS A 8 -10.82 7.50 3.44
N ALA A 9 -10.33 6.80 2.41
CA ALA A 9 -9.43 5.67 2.59
C ALA A 9 -8.05 6.13 3.07
N GLN A 10 -7.59 7.30 2.61
CA GLN A 10 -6.34 7.90 3.09
C GLN A 10 -6.46 8.33 4.56
N ALA A 11 -7.59 8.95 4.94
CA ALA A 11 -7.89 9.28 6.34
C ALA A 11 -8.01 8.03 7.23
N PHE A 12 -8.65 6.96 6.74
CA PHE A 12 -8.79 5.70 7.47
C PHE A 12 -7.44 4.98 7.64
N LEU A 13 -6.59 4.96 6.62
CA LEU A 13 -5.21 4.45 6.72
C LEU A 13 -4.38 5.29 7.70
N SER A 14 -4.58 6.61 7.72
CA SER A 14 -3.94 7.50 8.69
C SER A 14 -4.40 7.22 10.13
N LEU A 15 -5.67 6.87 10.31
CA LEU A 15 -6.28 6.50 11.60
C LEU A 15 -5.79 5.13 12.08
N LEU A 16 -5.78 4.11 11.22
CA LEU A 16 -5.21 2.79 11.55
C LEU A 16 -3.70 2.86 11.84
N ALA A 17 -2.97 3.72 11.12
CA ALA A 17 -1.57 3.99 11.41
C ALA A 17 -1.39 4.68 12.77
N THR A 18 -2.22 5.67 13.12
CA THR A 18 -2.14 6.32 14.43
C THR A 18 -2.52 5.37 15.57
N THR A 19 -3.64 4.64 15.46
CA THR A 19 -4.10 3.71 16.52
C THR A 19 -3.13 2.56 16.77
N ARG A 20 -2.40 2.08 15.74
CA ARG A 20 -1.37 1.03 15.91
C ARG A 20 -0.03 1.57 16.46
N ILE A 21 0.18 2.89 16.50
CA ILE A 21 1.46 3.53 16.85
C ILE A 21 1.49 4.06 18.29
N TYR A 22 0.35 4.32 18.94
CA TYR A 22 0.31 4.78 20.35
C TYR A 22 0.73 3.73 21.39
N ASN A 23 1.16 2.54 20.97
CA ASN A 23 1.73 1.52 21.85
C ASN A 23 3.27 1.62 21.96
N GLY A 24 3.80 2.83 22.20
CA GLY A 24 5.17 3.03 22.72
C GLY A 24 6.35 3.15 21.73
N LYS A 25 6.17 3.46 20.44
CA LYS A 25 7.28 3.64 19.47
C LYS A 25 7.56 5.12 19.13
N THR A 26 8.83 5.53 19.28
CA THR A 26 9.33 6.90 19.11
C THR A 26 9.14 7.48 17.69
N MET A 27 9.06 8.82 17.59
CA MET A 27 8.84 9.64 16.38
C MET A 27 9.77 9.33 15.18
N GLN A 28 10.94 8.72 15.41
CA GLN A 28 11.87 8.30 14.36
C GLN A 28 11.35 7.08 13.58
N ASN A 29 10.60 6.19 14.24
CA ASN A 29 9.99 5.02 13.60
C ASN A 29 8.89 5.46 12.61
N LEU A 30 8.15 6.51 12.95
CA LEU A 30 7.13 7.15 12.11
C LEU A 30 7.70 7.77 10.82
N LYS A 31 8.81 8.51 10.89
CA LYS A 31 9.46 9.07 9.69
C LYS A 31 10.03 7.96 8.80
N THR A 32 10.60 6.93 9.41
CA THR A 32 11.14 5.76 8.69
C THR A 32 10.03 4.95 8.04
N SER A 33 8.90 4.74 8.72
CA SER A 33 7.73 4.04 8.15
C SER A 33 7.10 4.82 7.01
N SER A 34 7.01 6.15 7.12
CA SER A 34 6.52 7.03 6.05
C SER A 34 7.38 6.96 4.79
N LYS A 35 8.72 7.03 4.91
CA LYS A 35 9.64 6.87 3.77
C LYS A 35 9.60 5.46 3.19
N LYS A 36 9.53 4.43 4.04
CA LYS A 36 9.42 3.04 3.59
C LYS A 36 8.13 2.82 2.78
N LEU A 37 7.02 3.40 3.24
CA LEU A 37 5.75 3.36 2.52
C LEU A 37 5.81 4.11 1.19
N GLN A 38 6.46 5.28 1.14
CA GLN A 38 6.69 6.02 -0.10
C GLN A 38 7.43 5.17 -1.15
N VAL A 39 8.46 4.43 -0.73
CA VAL A 39 9.19 3.53 -1.64
C VAL A 39 8.29 2.39 -2.13
N ILE A 40 7.46 1.81 -1.26
CA ILE A 40 6.49 0.76 -1.66
C ILE A 40 5.52 1.29 -2.72
N HIS A 41 4.90 2.47 -2.52
CA HIS A 41 4.01 3.07 -3.52
C HIS A 41 4.73 3.35 -4.84
N THR A 42 5.96 3.88 -4.77
CA THR A 42 6.78 4.15 -5.95
C THR A 42 7.08 2.86 -6.71
N ALA A 43 7.49 1.81 -5.99
CA ALA A 43 7.81 0.51 -6.57
C ALA A 43 6.59 -0.15 -7.21
N ILE A 44 5.42 -0.14 -6.55
CA ILE A 44 4.16 -0.63 -7.14
C ILE A 44 3.88 0.06 -8.46
N ARG A 45 3.93 1.41 -8.50
CA ARG A 45 3.71 2.18 -9.73
C ARG A 45 4.67 1.76 -10.84
N LEU A 46 5.97 1.66 -10.53
CA LEU A 46 7.00 1.32 -11.51
C LEU A 46 6.85 -0.12 -12.01
N PHE A 47 6.61 -1.08 -11.12
CA PHE A 47 6.41 -2.48 -11.49
C PHE A 47 5.16 -2.69 -12.36
N VAL A 48 4.07 -1.97 -12.09
CA VAL A 48 2.87 -2.00 -12.94
C VAL A 48 3.11 -1.36 -14.30
N THR A 49 3.88 -0.26 -14.34
CA THR A 49 4.09 0.51 -15.58
C THR A 49 5.09 -0.18 -16.52
N TYR A 50 6.19 -0.68 -15.97
CA TYR A 50 7.31 -1.17 -16.77
C TYR A 50 7.51 -2.68 -16.68
N GLY A 51 7.00 -3.32 -15.62
CA GLY A 51 7.30 -4.73 -15.29
C GLY A 51 8.37 -4.88 -14.21
N PHE A 52 8.38 -6.03 -13.54
CA PHE A 52 9.32 -6.31 -12.44
C PHE A 52 10.78 -6.41 -12.92
N HIS A 53 11.03 -7.15 -14.01
CA HIS A 53 12.39 -7.42 -14.49
C HIS A 53 13.06 -6.18 -15.08
N THR A 54 12.30 -5.38 -15.81
CA THR A 54 12.73 -4.13 -16.46
C THR A 54 12.93 -2.99 -15.46
N THR A 55 12.18 -2.96 -14.36
CA THR A 55 12.37 -1.96 -13.30
C THR A 55 13.63 -2.27 -12.49
N GLY A 56 14.66 -1.44 -12.67
CA GLY A 56 15.90 -1.48 -11.89
C GLY A 56 15.77 -0.83 -10.51
N VAL A 57 16.61 -1.25 -9.56
CA VAL A 57 16.66 -0.68 -8.19
C VAL A 57 17.03 0.80 -8.24
N ASP A 58 17.93 1.21 -9.12
CA ASP A 58 18.36 2.61 -9.24
C ASP A 58 17.21 3.54 -9.70
N LEU A 59 16.32 3.06 -10.57
CA LEU A 59 15.12 3.81 -10.96
C LEU A 59 14.18 4.01 -9.76
N ILE A 60 13.96 2.97 -8.96
CA ILE A 60 13.14 3.05 -7.75
C ILE A 60 13.75 4.05 -6.75
N ILE A 61 15.07 3.97 -6.53
CA ILE A 61 15.80 4.89 -5.64
C ILE A 61 15.65 6.34 -6.09
N LYS A 62 15.84 6.58 -7.40
CA LYS A 62 15.71 7.92 -8.01
C LYS A 62 14.30 8.48 -7.85
N GLU A 63 13.29 7.72 -8.22
CA GLU A 63 11.89 8.15 -8.17
C GLU A 63 11.38 8.32 -6.72
N ALA A 64 11.82 7.45 -5.80
CA ALA A 64 11.46 7.54 -4.39
C ALA A 64 12.29 8.58 -3.62
N LYS A 65 13.30 9.20 -4.24
CA LYS A 65 14.19 10.21 -3.65
C LYS A 65 14.86 9.73 -2.36
N ILE A 66 15.40 8.51 -2.38
CA ILE A 66 16.17 7.92 -1.28
C ILE A 66 17.60 7.61 -1.73
N THR A 67 18.47 7.20 -0.81
CA THR A 67 19.81 6.72 -1.16
C THR A 67 19.82 5.20 -1.34
N LYS A 68 20.83 4.68 -2.03
CA LYS A 68 21.06 3.24 -2.18
C LYS A 68 21.20 2.53 -0.82
N ALA A 69 21.96 3.11 0.10
CA ALA A 69 22.09 2.59 1.46
C ALA A 69 20.74 2.50 2.19
N THR A 70 19.90 3.54 2.08
CA THR A 70 18.56 3.52 2.68
C THR A 70 17.67 2.43 2.06
N PHE A 71 17.73 2.22 0.75
CA PHE A 71 16.97 1.16 0.08
C PHE A 71 17.34 -0.22 0.65
N TYR A 72 18.63 -0.56 0.67
CA TYR A 72 19.08 -1.87 1.13
C TYR A 72 18.87 -2.07 2.63
N ASN A 73 18.92 -1.00 3.44
CA ASN A 73 18.54 -1.06 4.85
C ASN A 73 17.05 -1.35 5.06
N TYR A 74 16.17 -0.88 4.18
CA TYR A 74 14.72 -1.06 4.32
C TYR A 74 14.22 -2.37 3.74
N PHE A 75 14.78 -2.80 2.62
CA PHE A 75 14.21 -3.86 1.79
C PHE A 75 15.16 -5.02 1.54
N HIS A 76 16.47 -4.86 1.76
CA HIS A 76 17.51 -5.87 1.49
C HIS A 76 17.69 -6.29 0.03
N SER A 77 16.63 -6.43 -0.76
CA SER A 77 16.68 -6.78 -2.19
C SER A 77 15.46 -6.28 -2.97
N LYS A 78 15.51 -6.39 -4.31
CA LYS A 78 14.37 -6.04 -5.17
C LYS A 78 13.23 -7.06 -5.01
N GLU A 79 13.59 -8.33 -4.83
CA GLU A 79 12.70 -9.46 -4.62
C GLU A 79 11.93 -9.28 -3.31
N ARG A 80 12.62 -8.89 -2.24
CA ARG A 80 11.97 -8.62 -0.96
C ARG A 80 11.08 -7.38 -1.02
N LEU A 81 11.45 -6.37 -1.81
CA LEU A 81 10.58 -5.22 -2.06
C LEU A 81 9.28 -5.63 -2.78
N ILE A 82 9.33 -6.44 -3.84
CA ILE A 82 8.10 -6.86 -4.53
C ILE A 82 7.21 -7.74 -3.63
N GLU A 83 7.78 -8.61 -2.81
CA GLU A 83 7.02 -9.36 -1.80
C GLU A 83 6.26 -8.43 -0.86
N MET A 84 6.93 -7.38 -0.36
CA MET A 84 6.31 -6.37 0.48
C MET A 84 5.22 -5.58 -0.26
N CYS A 85 5.44 -5.25 -1.54
CA CYS A 85 4.44 -4.59 -2.38
C CYS A 85 3.18 -5.45 -2.54
N ILE A 86 3.34 -6.74 -2.83
CA ILE A 86 2.23 -7.69 -2.96
C ILE A 86 1.50 -7.84 -1.63
N ALA A 87 2.22 -8.01 -0.52
CA ALA A 87 1.61 -8.11 0.80
C ALA A 87 0.82 -6.84 1.17
N PHE A 88 1.36 -5.66 0.84
CA PHE A 88 0.68 -4.39 1.04
C PHE A 88 -0.61 -4.30 0.23
N GLN A 89 -0.56 -4.56 -1.09
CA GLN A 89 -1.75 -4.56 -1.94
C GLN A 89 -2.81 -5.56 -1.47
N LYS A 90 -2.40 -6.78 -1.08
CA LYS A 90 -3.31 -7.79 -0.51
C LYS A 90 -3.99 -7.31 0.77
N SER A 91 -3.25 -6.59 1.62
CA SER A 91 -3.83 -6.03 2.85
C SER A 91 -4.86 -4.95 2.54
N LEU A 92 -4.61 -4.07 1.56
CA LEU A 92 -5.57 -3.04 1.15
C LEU A 92 -6.85 -3.67 0.59
N LEU A 93 -6.72 -4.67 -0.30
CA LEU A 93 -7.87 -5.39 -0.84
C LEU A 93 -8.71 -6.03 0.27
N LYS A 94 -8.07 -6.63 1.27
CA LYS A 94 -8.77 -7.20 2.43
C LYS A 94 -9.54 -6.12 3.21
N GLU A 95 -8.93 -4.98 3.47
CA GLU A 95 -9.61 -3.87 4.16
C GLU A 95 -10.80 -3.33 3.35
N GLU A 96 -10.69 -3.23 2.03
CA GLU A 96 -11.80 -2.83 1.15
C GLU A 96 -12.96 -3.83 1.21
N VAL A 97 -12.66 -5.13 1.18
CA VAL A 97 -13.67 -6.18 1.34
C VAL A 97 -14.36 -6.07 2.70
N LEU A 98 -13.61 -5.88 3.78
CA LEU A 98 -14.19 -5.70 5.13
C LEU A 98 -15.05 -4.43 5.19
N ALA A 99 -14.60 -3.34 4.58
CA ALA A 99 -15.37 -2.11 4.50
C ALA A 99 -16.72 -2.32 3.79
N ILE A 100 -16.77 -3.12 2.72
CA ILE A 100 -18.03 -3.49 2.05
C ILE A 100 -18.92 -4.35 2.97
N ILE A 101 -18.33 -5.36 3.62
CA ILE A 101 -19.07 -6.28 4.51
C ILE A 101 -19.74 -5.52 5.66
N TYR A 102 -19.03 -4.57 6.29
CA TYR A 102 -19.53 -3.82 7.44
C TYR A 102 -20.24 -2.51 7.09
N SER A 103 -20.27 -2.12 5.81
CA SER A 103 -20.96 -0.89 5.39
C SER A 103 -22.47 -0.98 5.59
N SER A 104 -23.04 0.07 6.18
CA SER A 104 -24.49 0.28 6.21
C SER A 104 -25.07 0.75 4.86
N ARG A 105 -24.21 1.07 3.87
CA ARG A 105 -24.64 1.48 2.52
C ARG A 105 -25.26 0.34 1.72
N TYR A 106 -24.84 -0.91 1.98
CA TYR A 106 -25.34 -2.09 1.28
C TYR A 106 -26.31 -2.85 2.19
N ARG A 107 -27.60 -2.77 1.87
CA ARG A 107 -28.70 -3.23 2.73
C ARG A 107 -28.83 -4.75 2.77
N THR A 108 -28.46 -5.44 1.69
CA THR A 108 -28.58 -6.90 1.59
C THR A 108 -27.22 -7.57 1.40
N SER A 109 -27.11 -8.83 1.82
CA SER A 109 -25.92 -9.65 1.55
C SER A 109 -25.65 -9.80 0.04
N LYS A 110 -26.71 -9.80 -0.78
CA LYS A 110 -26.61 -9.85 -2.25
C LYS A 110 -25.91 -8.61 -2.80
N ASP A 111 -26.23 -7.42 -2.30
CA ASP A 111 -25.60 -6.18 -2.75
C ASP A 111 -24.13 -6.12 -2.33
N LYS A 112 -23.82 -6.56 -1.10
CA LYS A 112 -22.43 -6.67 -0.63
C LYS A 112 -21.59 -7.61 -1.52
N LEU A 113 -22.14 -8.78 -1.88
CA LEU A 113 -21.45 -9.74 -2.75
C LEU A 113 -21.23 -9.18 -4.16
N LYS A 114 -22.20 -8.48 -4.74
CA LYS A 114 -22.04 -7.82 -6.04
C LYS A 114 -20.87 -6.84 -6.02
N GLU A 115 -20.75 -6.02 -4.98
CA GLU A 115 -19.67 -5.04 -4.88
C GLU A 115 -18.31 -5.69 -4.66
N ILE A 116 -18.23 -6.76 -3.86
CA ILE A 116 -16.98 -7.51 -3.70
C ILE A 116 -16.53 -8.12 -5.04
N ILE A 117 -17.47 -8.62 -5.85
CA ILE A 117 -17.17 -9.13 -7.19
C ILE A 117 -16.69 -8.01 -8.10
N ASN A 118 -17.38 -6.86 -8.12
CA ASN A 118 -16.97 -5.69 -8.92
C ASN A 118 -15.55 -5.22 -8.56
N LEU A 119 -15.18 -5.29 -7.28
CA LEU A 119 -13.84 -4.94 -6.78
C LEU A 119 -12.72 -5.85 -7.34
N HIS A 120 -13.03 -7.11 -7.65
CA HIS A 120 -12.04 -8.09 -8.12
C HIS A 120 -11.93 -8.17 -9.65
N VAL A 121 -12.95 -7.70 -10.37
CA VAL A 121 -13.06 -7.87 -11.83
C VAL A 121 -12.57 -6.63 -12.61
N ASN A 122 -12.54 -5.45 -11.97
CA ASN A 122 -11.98 -4.21 -12.51
C ASN A 122 -10.55 -3.97 -12.05
#